data_AF-A0A7W2GRD0-F1
#
_entry.id   AF-A0A7W2GRD0-F1
#
_cell.length_a   1.000
_cell.length_b   1.000
_cell.length_c   1.000
_cell.angle_alpha   90.00
_cell.angle_beta   90.00
_cell.angle_gamma   90.00
#
_symmetry.space_group_name_H-M   'P 1'
#
loop_
_entity.id
_entity.type
_entity.pdbx_description
1 polymer ?
#
loop_
_entity_poly.entity_id
_entity_poly.type
_entity_poly.pdbx_seq_one_letter_code
_entity_poly.pdbx_strand_id
1 'polypeptide(L)' 'MSEINLSSAVRSSLSSLQSTANLLSSTQERLATGNRVNSALDDPTAFFTATALNDRA' A
#
# COMPACT_ATOMS: atom_id res chain seq x y z
N MET A 1 19.42 22.24 10.38
CA MET A 1 18.64 20.99 10.36
C MET A 1 19.52 19.96 11.04
N SER A 2 19.17 19.54 12.26
CA SER A 2 19.96 18.55 13.00
C SER A 2 20.13 17.33 12.11
N GLU A 3 21.36 17.00 11.76
CA GLU A 3 21.69 15.69 11.20
C GLU A 3 21.22 14.68 12.23
N ILE A 4 20.03 14.13 11.98
CA ILE A 4 19.55 12.98 12.71
C ILE A 4 20.52 11.88 12.30
N ASN A 5 21.56 11.70 13.10
CA ASN A 5 22.50 10.58 13.03
C ASN A 5 21.75 9.33 13.50
N LEU A 6 20.70 8.96 12.75
CA LEU A 6 20.03 7.69 12.91
C LEU A 6 21.11 6.67 12.56
N SER A 7 21.66 6.03 13.59
CA SER A 7 22.53 4.86 13.48
C SER A 7 21.97 3.95 12.38
N SER A 8 22.83 3.41 11.53
CA SER A 8 22.43 2.55 10.41
C SER A 8 21.42 1.47 10.84
N ALA A 9 21.59 0.95 12.06
CA ALA A 9 20.69 0.01 12.70
C ALA A 9 19.28 0.59 12.92
N VAL A 10 19.16 1.79 13.49
CA VAL A 10 17.86 2.45 13.75
C VAL A 10 17.16 2.80 12.43
N ARG A 11 17.90 3.14 11.37
CA ARG A 11 17.33 3.38 10.03
C ARG A 11 16.77 2.11 9.41
N SER A 12 17.47 0.99 9.57
CA SER A 12 16.99 -0.32 9.13
C SER A 12 15.73 -0.75 9.90
N SER A 13 15.72 -0.59 11.23
CA SER A 13 14.55 -0.86 12.05
C SER A 13 13.37 0.06 11.69
N LEU A 14 13.61 1.35 11.48
CA LEU A 14 12.59 2.31 11.06
C LEU A 14 12.05 1.99 9.66
N SER A 15 12.90 1.68 8.70
CA SER A 15 12.49 1.25 7.36
C SER A 15 11.65 -0.03 7.42
N SER A 16 12.01 -0.96 8.31
CA SER A 16 11.22 -2.19 8.51
C SER A 16 9.84 -1.86 9.11
N LEU A 17 9.78 -0.96 10.09
CA LEU A 17 8.52 -0.50 10.67
C LEU A 17 7.66 0.28 9.64
N GLN A 18 8.28 1.08 8.77
CA GLN A 18 7.59 1.78 7.69
C GLN A 18 6.99 0.79 6.67
N SER A 19 7.75 -0.23 6.27
CA SER A 19 7.22 -1.29 5.39
C SER A 19 6.05 -2.03 6.04
N THR A 20 6.13 -2.34 7.34
CA THR A 20 5.02 -2.96 8.09
C THR A 20 3.81 -2.03 8.19
N ALA A 21 4.01 -0.73 8.42
CA ALA A 21 2.93 0.25 8.46
C ALA A 21 2.24 0.38 7.09
N ASN A 22 3.01 0.36 6.00
CA ASN A 22 2.47 0.35 4.64
C ASN A 22 1.64 -0.92 4.37
N LEU A 23 2.16 -2.09 4.75
CA LEU A 23 1.44 -3.36 4.61
C LEU A 23 0.12 -3.36 5.41
N LEU A 24 0.15 -2.81 6.63
CA LEU A 24 -1.03 -2.67 7.47
C LEU A 24 -2.05 -1.71 6.83
N SER A 25 -1.60 -0.59 6.26
CA SER A 25 -2.47 0.35 5.55
C SER A 25 -3.16 -0.30 4.36
N SER A 26 -2.41 -1.00 3.49
CA SER A 26 -2.99 -1.72 2.35
C SER A 26 -3.94 -2.83 2.77
N THR A 27 -3.66 -3.51 3.89
CA THR A 27 -4.56 -4.54 4.43
C THR A 27 -5.85 -3.93 4.94
N GLN A 28 -5.78 -2.81 5.67
CA GLN A 28 -6.96 -2.09 6.12
C GLN A 28 -7.81 -1.58 4.96
N GLU A 29 -7.18 -1.06 3.91
CA GLU A 29 -7.88 -0.61 2.70
C GLU A 29 -8.63 -1.75 2.01
N ARG A 30 -8.01 -2.93 1.88
CA ARG A 30 -8.66 -4.13 1.35
C ARG A 30 -9.80 -4.63 2.22
N LEU A 31 -9.68 -4.55 3.55
CA LEU A 31 -10.75 -4.94 4.47
C LEU A 31 -11.93 -3.95 4.44
N ALA A 32 -11.66 -2.65 4.34
CA ALA A 32 -12.69 -1.61 4.30
C ALA A 32 -13.50 -1.65 2.98
N THR A 33 -12.83 -1.94 1.87
CA THR A 33 -13.44 -2.00 0.53
C THR A 33 -13.96 -3.39 0.17
N GLY A 34 -13.48 -4.44 0.83
CA GLY A 34 -13.71 -5.84 0.46
C GLY A 34 -13.01 -6.26 -0.84
N ASN A 35 -12.27 -5.36 -1.49
CA ASN A 35 -11.65 -5.60 -2.79
C ASN A 35 -10.16 -5.92 -2.63
N ARG A 36 -9.68 -6.91 -3.39
CA ARG A 36 -8.25 -7.27 -3.45
C ARG A 36 -7.41 -6.16 -4.13
N VAL A 37 -7.99 -5.47 -5.10
CA VAL A 37 -7.35 -4.45 -5.92
C VAL A 37 -8.18 -3.18 -5.79
N ASN A 38 -7.62 -2.14 -5.18
CA ASN A 38 -8.31 -0.87 -4.92
C ASN A 38 -7.84 0.25 -5.82
N SER A 39 -6.65 0.10 -6.41
CA SER A 39 -6.07 1.07 -7.31
C SER A 39 -5.45 0.41 -8.54
N ALA A 40 -5.28 1.19 -9.60
CA ALA A 40 -4.50 0.78 -10.78
C ALA A 40 -3.02 0.51 -10.46
N LEU A 41 -2.50 1.00 -9.31
CA LEU A 41 -1.13 0.73 -8.87
C LEU A 41 -0.99 -0.69 -8.28
N ASP A 42 -2.05 -1.23 -7.68
CA ASP A 42 -2.05 -2.59 -7.14
C ASP A 42 -2.00 -3.65 -8.25
N ASP A 43 -2.84 -3.48 -9.28
CA ASP A 43 -2.91 -4.33 -10.47
C ASP A 43 -3.72 -3.58 -11.56
N PRO A 44 -3.06 -2.96 -12.56
CA PRO A 44 -3.76 -2.16 -13.56
C PRO A 44 -4.72 -3.01 -14.40
N THR A 45 -4.35 -4.26 -14.72
CA THR A 45 -5.18 -5.13 -15.55
C THR A 45 -6.47 -5.51 -14.82
N ALA A 46 -6.36 -5.95 -13.57
CA ALA A 46 -7.53 -6.31 -12.77
C ALA A 46 -8.41 -5.10 -12.45
N PHE A 47 -7.80 -3.95 -12.12
CA PHE A 47 -8.53 -2.72 -11.80
C PHE A 47 -9.36 -2.25 -13.00
N PHE A 48 -8.74 -2.03 -14.16
CA PHE A 48 -9.44 -1.53 -15.34
C PHE A 48 -10.44 -2.55 -15.93
N THR A 49 -10.17 -3.86 -15.79
CA THR A 49 -11.15 -4.88 -16.18
C THR A 49 -12.39 -4.84 -15.28
N ALA A 50 -12.21 -4.73 -13.96
CA ALA A 50 -13.32 -4.60 -13.03
C ALA A 50 -14.12 -3.31 -13.25
N THR A 51 -13.44 -2.18 -13.49
CA THR A 51 -14.08 -0.90 -13.85
C THR A 51 -14.89 -1.03 -15.15
N ALA A 52 -14.30 -1.59 -16.21
CA ALA A 52 -15.00 -1.78 -17.48
C ALA A 52 -16.20 -2.73 -17.39
N LEU A 53 -16.17 -3.72 -16.48
CA LEU A 53 -17.32 -4.58 -16.22
C LEU A 53 -18.40 -3.86 -15.41
N ASN A 54 -18.01 -3.06 -14.41
CA ASN A 54 -18.93 -2.25 -13.60
C ASN A 54 -19.64 -1.17 -14.43
N ASP A 55 -18.93 -0.53 -15.35
CA ASP A 55 -19.50 0.48 -16.26
C ASP A 55 -20.52 -0.11 -17.26
N ARG A 56 -20.52 -1.43 -17.41
CA ARG A 56 -21.45 -2.18 -18.29
C ARG A 56 -22.62 -2.82 -17.55
N ALA A 57 -22.60 -2.81 -16.21
CA ALA A 57 -23.66 -3.34 -15.35
C ALA A 57 -24.71 -2.26 -15.05
#